data_AF-A0A933KUI5-F1
#
_entry.id   AF-A0A933KUI5-F1
#
_cell.length_a   1.000
_cell.length_b   1.000
_cell.length_c   1.000
_cell.angle_alpha   90.00
_cell.angle_beta   90.00
_cell.angle_gamma   90.00
#
_symmetry.space_group_name_H-M   'P 1'
#
loop_
_entity.id
_entity.type
_entity.pdbx_description
1 polymer ?
#
loop_
_entity_poly.entity_id
_entity_poly.type
_entity_poly.pdbx_seq_one_letter_code
_entity_poly.pdbx_strand_id
1 'polypeptide(L)'
;TKLLTLPDDLEVYPGHFSGSVCGAGLSGKPASTIGFERRWNAMLSLDREGFIAALADVPPKPAHMEEILAANRGRTSIGTLA
;
A
#
# COMPACT_ATOMS: atom_id res chain seq x y z
N THR A 1 -8.06 9.00 12.26
CA THR A 1 -7.77 9.43 10.89
C THR A 1 -6.53 10.31 10.88
N LYS A 2 -5.38 9.82 10.42
CA LYS A 2 -4.11 10.60 10.43
C LYS A 2 -3.83 11.31 9.12
N LEU A 3 -4.04 10.64 7.99
CA LEU A 3 -3.82 11.21 6.65
C LEU A 3 -4.96 12.12 6.20
N LEU A 4 -6.20 11.80 6.60
CA LEU A 4 -7.39 12.55 6.19
C LEU A 4 -7.51 13.93 6.84
N THR A 5 -6.61 14.31 7.75
CA THR A 5 -6.55 15.67 8.30
C THR A 5 -5.63 16.59 7.48
N LEU A 6 -4.93 16.04 6.48
CA LEU A 6 -4.03 16.80 5.62
C LEU A 6 -4.81 17.57 4.53
N PRO A 7 -4.22 18.63 3.96
CA PRO A 7 -4.82 19.42 2.88
C PRO A 7 -5.17 18.58 1.65
N ASP A 8 -6.25 18.93 0.96
CA ASP A 8 -6.76 18.16 -0.19
C ASP A 8 -5.86 18.21 -1.43
N ASP A 9 -5.07 19.26 -1.56
CA ASP A 9 -4.07 19.49 -2.62
C ASP A 9 -2.74 18.78 -2.34
N LEU A 10 -2.55 18.20 -1.15
CA LEU A 10 -1.33 17.45 -0.84
C LEU A 10 -1.24 16.19 -1.72
N GLU A 11 -0.12 16.08 -2.43
CA GLU A 11 0.17 14.95 -3.31
C GLU A 11 0.48 13.68 -2.53
N VAL A 12 0.09 12.54 -3.10
CA VAL A 12 0.33 11.20 -2.59
C VAL A 12 1.15 10.44 -3.62
N TYR A 13 2.37 10.04 -3.23
CA TYR A 13 3.28 9.22 -4.02
C TYR A 13 3.37 7.82 -3.41
N PRO A 14 2.59 6.83 -3.89
CA PRO A 14 2.60 5.49 -3.33
C PRO A 14 3.86 4.72 -3.71
N GLY A 15 4.30 3.80 -2.85
CA GLY A 15 5.45 2.92 -3.14
C GLY A 15 5.17 1.87 -4.23
N HIS A 16 3.91 1.64 -4.58
CA HIS A 16 3.46 0.70 -5.60
C HIS A 16 2.19 1.20 -6.30
N PHE A 17 2.02 0.84 -7.56
CA PHE A 17 0.84 1.11 -8.38
C PHE A 17 0.50 -0.15 -9.21
N SER A 18 -0.48 -0.06 -10.13
CA SER A 18 -0.91 -1.19 -10.97
C SER A 18 0.28 -1.94 -11.58
N GLY A 19 0.24 -3.28 -11.51
CA GLY A 19 1.34 -4.17 -11.88
C GLY A 19 2.16 -4.69 -10.70
N SER A 20 2.04 -4.11 -9.50
CA SER A 20 2.61 -4.69 -8.28
C SER A 20 1.75 -5.84 -7.74
N VAL A 21 2.40 -6.93 -7.33
CA VAL A 21 1.77 -8.12 -6.75
C VAL A 21 1.20 -7.88 -5.34
N CYS A 22 1.57 -6.76 -4.72
CA CYS A 22 1.35 -6.49 -3.29
C CYS A 22 -0.02 -5.86 -2.96
N GLY A 23 -0.89 -5.57 -3.94
CA GLY A 23 -2.18 -4.92 -3.67
C GLY A 23 -3.25 -5.16 -4.73
N ALA A 24 -4.48 -5.42 -4.28
CA ALA A 24 -5.65 -5.56 -5.15
C ALA A 24 -6.20 -4.18 -5.56
N GLY A 25 -6.61 -4.02 -6.82
CA GLY A 25 -7.34 -2.84 -7.30
C GLY A 25 -6.53 -1.53 -7.38
N LEU A 26 -5.20 -1.60 -7.43
CA LEU A 26 -4.34 -0.40 -7.52
C LEU A 26 -4.52 0.30 -8.87
N SER A 27 -4.63 1.64 -8.82
CA SER A 27 -4.61 2.50 -10.00
C SER A 27 -3.25 2.43 -10.72
N GLY A 28 -3.24 2.55 -12.04
CA GLY A 28 -2.00 2.71 -12.82
C GLY A 28 -1.40 4.12 -12.78
N LYS A 29 -2.07 5.08 -12.12
CA LYS A 29 -1.50 6.42 -11.93
C LYS A 29 -0.39 6.38 -10.88
N PRO A 30 0.79 6.96 -11.15
CA PRO A 30 1.92 6.93 -10.21
C PRO A 30 1.78 7.93 -9.04
N ALA A 31 0.75 8.77 -9.05
CA ALA A 31 0.48 9.76 -8.02
C ALA A 31 -1.03 10.03 -7.87
N SER A 32 -1.41 10.59 -6.74
CA SER A 32 -2.78 11.04 -6.39
C SER A 32 -2.71 12.29 -5.49
N THR A 33 -3.84 12.71 -4.90
CA THR A 33 -3.86 13.70 -3.82
C THR A 33 -4.74 13.22 -2.66
N ILE A 34 -4.56 13.79 -1.47
CA ILE A 34 -5.41 13.48 -0.31
C ILE A 34 -6.90 13.73 -0.63
N GLY A 35 -7.22 14.84 -1.31
CA GLY A 35 -8.59 15.16 -1.69
C GLY A 35 -9.17 14.20 -2.71
N PHE A 36 -8.36 13.70 -3.65
CA PHE A 36 -8.80 12.68 -4.60
C PHE A 36 -9.11 11.36 -3.89
N GLU A 37 -8.19 10.85 -3.07
CA GLU A 37 -8.38 9.61 -2.32
C GLU A 37 -9.62 9.71 -1.41
N ARG A 38 -9.78 10.82 -0.69
CA ARG A 38 -10.94 11.05 0.18
C ARG A 38 -12.28 10.90 -0.55
N ARG A 39 -12.35 11.36 -1.81
CA ARG A 39 -13.59 11.32 -2.62
C ARG A 39 -13.82 9.97 -3.30
N TRP A 40 -12.77 9.29 -3.73
CA TRP A 40 -12.88 8.19 -4.69
C TRP A 40 -12.36 6.85 -4.19
N ASN A 41 -11.63 6.81 -3.07
CA ASN A 41 -11.14 5.56 -2.51
C ASN A 41 -12.27 4.85 -1.76
N ALA A 42 -12.77 3.75 -2.34
CA ALA A 42 -13.88 2.99 -1.79
C ALA A 42 -13.62 2.50 -0.35
N MET A 43 -12.37 2.20 0.01
CA MET A 43 -12.02 1.76 1.37
C MET A 43 -12.26 2.85 2.42
N LEU A 44 -12.23 4.13 2.05
CA LEU A 44 -12.49 5.24 2.98
C LEU A 44 -13.98 5.46 3.28
N SER A 45 -14.87 4.83 2.50
CA SER A 45 -16.32 4.87 2.73
C SER A 45 -16.82 3.79 3.68
N LEU A 46 -15.98 2.82 4.03
CA LEU A 46 -16.32 1.69 4.89
C LEU A 46 -16.23 2.09 6.37
N ASP A 47 -17.08 1.49 7.20
CA ASP A 47 -16.88 1.49 8.63
C ASP A 47 -15.73 0.54 9.02
N ARG A 48 -15.41 0.48 10.32
CA ARG A 48 -14.28 -0.31 10.81
C ARG A 48 -14.40 -1.80 10.44
N GLU A 49 -15.57 -2.38 10.64
CA GLU A 49 -15.77 -3.81 10.43
C GLU A 49 -15.81 -4.14 8.94
N GLY A 50 -16.48 -3.32 8.13
CA GLY A 50 -16.45 -3.44 6.67
C GLY A 50 -15.04 -3.30 6.10
N PHE A 51 -14.23 -2.37 6.62
CA PHE A 51 -12.83 -2.20 6.22
C PHE A 51 -11.98 -3.44 6.55
N ILE A 52 -12.15 -4.02 7.74
CA ILE A 52 -11.42 -5.25 8.14
C ILE A 52 -11.83 -6.42 7.26
N ALA A 53 -13.13 -6.59 7.03
CA ALA A 53 -13.63 -7.66 6.17
C ALA A 53 -13.13 -7.53 4.72
N ALA A 54 -13.11 -6.31 4.18
CA ALA A 54 -12.59 -6.04 2.83
C ALA A 54 -11.09 -6.31 2.68
N LEU A 55 -10.33 -6.32 3.78
CA LEU A 55 -8.89 -6.64 3.80
C LEU A 55 -8.58 -8.09 4.16
N ALA A 56 -9.60 -8.93 4.44
CA ALA A 56 -9.38 -10.29 4.89
C ALA A 56 -8.87 -11.23 3.78
N ASP A 57 -9.15 -10.91 2.51
CA ASP A 57 -8.68 -11.66 1.35
C ASP A 57 -7.28 -11.15 0.91
N VAL A 58 -6.25 -11.67 1.56
CA VAL A 58 -4.85 -11.27 1.33
C VAL A 58 -4.17 -12.28 0.41
N PRO A 59 -3.57 -11.85 -0.71
CA PRO A 59 -2.81 -12.75 -1.58
C PRO A 59 -1.60 -13.36 -0.83
N PRO A 60 -1.07 -14.50 -1.30
CA PRO A 60 0.14 -15.07 -0.75
C PRO A 60 1.27 -14.05 -0.70
N LYS A 61 2.09 -14.09 0.36
CA LYS A 61 3.27 -13.24 0.47
C LYS A 61 4.17 -13.43 -0.76
N PRO A 62 4.74 -12.34 -1.32
CA PRO A 62 5.73 -12.45 -2.39
C PRO A 62 6.91 -13.35 -2.00
N ALA A 63 7.53 -13.98 -2.99
CA ALA A 63 8.73 -14.78 -2.79
C ALA A 63 9.83 -13.95 -2.10
N HIS A 64 10.64 -14.59 -1.26
CA HIS A 64 11.76 -13.98 -0.54
C HIS A 64 11.41 -12.79 0.37
N MET A 65 10.12 -12.56 0.68
CA MET A 65 9.71 -11.45 1.54
C MET A 65 10.43 -11.45 2.90
N GLU A 66 10.64 -12.61 3.52
CA GLU A 66 11.34 -12.71 4.80
C GLU A 66 12.83 -12.34 4.71
N GLU A 67 13.50 -12.68 3.61
CA GLU A 67 14.89 -12.29 3.35
C GLU A 67 15.01 -10.78 3.14
N ILE A 68 14.11 -10.20 2.33
CA ILE A 68 14.01 -8.75 2.12
C ILE A 68 13.78 -8.04 3.46
N LEU A 69 12.90 -8.57 4.31
CA LEU A 69 12.65 -8.00 5.64
C LEU A 69 13.87 -8.10 6.57
N ALA A 70 14.61 -9.21 6.53
CA ALA A 70 15.84 -9.37 7.30
C ALA A 70 16.91 -8.35 6.87
N ALA A 71 17.06 -8.17 5.56
CA ALA A 71 17.96 -7.19 4.98
C ALA A 71 17.59 -5.74 5.34
N ASN A 72 16.33 -5.35 5.14
CA ASN A 72 15.85 -4.00 5.47
C ASN A 72 15.98 -3.66 6.96
N ARG A 73 16.00 -4.69 7.83
CA ARG A 73 16.23 -4.55 9.29
C ARG A 73 17.70 -4.64 9.69
N GLY A 74 18.62 -4.76 8.72
CA GLY A 74 20.07 -4.87 8.98
C GLY A 74 20.48 -6.19 9.63
N ARG A 75 19.64 -7.23 9.58
CA ARG A 75 19.91 -8.55 10.19
C ARG A 75 20.72 -9.46 9.26
N THR A 76 20.76 -9.14 7.97
CA THR A 76 21.50 -9.87 6.94
C THR A 76 21.91 -8.86 5.86
N SER A 77 23.06 -9.04 5.20
CA SER A 77 23.39 -8.27 3.99
C SER A 77 22.73 -8.91 2.77
N ILE A 78 22.20 -8.11 1.83
CA ILE A 78 21.85 -8.59 0.48
C ILE A 78 23.16 -8.81 -0.27
N GLY A 79 23.92 -9.83 0.13
CA GLY A 79 25.14 -10.26 -0.52
C GLY A 79 24.82 -11.41 -1.44
N THR A 80 24.80 -11.12 -2.75
CA THR A 80 24.79 -12.07 -3.87
C THR A 80 23.44 -12.69 -4.25
N LEU A 81 22.51 -11.85 -4.73
CA LEU A 81 21.55 -12.29 -5.75
C LEU A 81 21.98 -11.65 -7.08
N ALA A 82 22.88 -12.35 -7.77
CA ALA A 82 23.15 -12.20 -9.19
C ALA A 82 22.56 -13.42 -9.90
#